data_AF-A5BGF0-F1
#
_entry.id   AF-A5BGF0-F1
#
_cell.length_a   1.000
_cell.length_b   1.000
_cell.length_c   1.000
_cell.angle_alpha   90.00
_cell.angle_beta   90.00
_cell.angle_gamma   90.00
#
_symmetry.space_group_name_H-M   'P 1'
#
loop_
_entity.id
_entity.type
_entity.pdbx_description
1 polymer ?
#
loop_
_entity_poly.entity_id
_entity_poly.type
_entity_poly.pdbx_seq_one_letter_code
_entity_poly.pdbx_strand_id
1 'polypeptide(L)'
;MGDAIDLTGDGGVLKTIIKQAKPDALTPTENLPLVDVHYEGTLAETGGVFDTTHEDNTVFSFELGKGTVIKAWDIALKTMKVGEVAKITCKPEYAYGAAGSPPDIPAE
;
A
#
# COMPACT_ATOMS: atom_id res chain seq x y z
N MET A 1 17.75 -4.24 4.65
CA MET A 1 16.59 -3.41 4.27
C MET A 1 16.94 -2.76 2.95
N GLY A 2 16.09 -2.85 1.92
CA GLY A 2 16.34 -2.12 0.68
C GLY A 2 16.25 -0.61 0.91
N ASP A 3 16.80 0.18 -0.01
CA ASP A 3 16.63 1.63 0.01
C ASP A 3 15.16 2.01 -0.22
N ALA A 4 14.70 3.06 0.45
CA ALA A 4 13.37 3.61 0.23
C ALA A 4 13.35 4.30 -1.14
N ILE A 5 12.42 3.88 -2.00
CA ILE A 5 12.18 4.46 -3.31
C ILE A 5 11.05 5.48 -3.16
N ASP A 6 11.33 6.73 -3.49
CA ASP A 6 10.30 7.76 -3.59
C ASP A 6 9.54 7.60 -4.91
N LEU A 7 8.28 7.17 -4.82
CA LEU A 7 7.43 6.90 -5.97
C LEU A 7 6.74 8.16 -6.51
N THR A 8 6.67 9.23 -5.73
CA THR A 8 6.00 10.47 -6.10
C THR A 8 6.97 11.62 -6.34
N GLY A 9 8.21 11.52 -5.85
CA GLY A 9 9.27 12.52 -5.99
C GLY A 9 9.17 13.69 -5.01
N ASP A 10 8.12 13.71 -4.20
CA ASP A 10 7.85 14.69 -3.13
C ASP A 10 7.91 14.06 -1.72
N GLY A 11 8.39 12.81 -1.63
CA GLY A 11 8.38 11.99 -0.42
C GLY A 11 6.98 11.61 0.07
N GLY A 12 5.95 11.77 -0.75
CA GLY A 12 4.57 11.46 -0.44
C GLY A 12 4.29 9.97 -0.32
N VAL A 13 4.89 9.15 -1.20
CA VAL A 13 4.78 7.69 -1.15
C VAL A 13 6.17 7.07 -1.28
N LEU A 14 6.66 6.54 -0.17
CA LEU A 14 7.93 5.83 -0.10
C LEU A 14 7.68 4.32 -0.08
N LYS A 15 8.39 3.59 -0.93
CA LYS A 15 8.31 2.12 -1.00
C LYS A 15 9.66 1.51 -0.66
N THR A 16 9.67 0.59 0.29
CA THR A 16 10.83 -0.24 0.60
C THR A 16 10.51 -1.70 0.30
N ILE A 17 11.24 -2.31 -0.64
CA ILE A 17 11.05 -3.73 -0.95
C ILE A 17 11.67 -4.57 0.18
N ILE A 18 10.84 -5.39 0.83
CA ILE A 18 11.24 -6.33 1.88
C ILE A 18 11.61 -7.67 1.25
N LYS A 19 10.79 -8.14 0.31
CA LYS A 19 10.98 -9.39 -0.42
C LYS A 19 10.71 -9.15 -1.89
N GLN A 20 11.70 -9.44 -2.73
CA GLN A 20 11.54 -9.36 -4.18
C GLN A 20 10.64 -10.49 -4.69
N ALA A 21 9.83 -10.20 -5.69
CA ALA A 21 9.14 -11.22 -6.46
C ALA A 21 10.11 -12.04 -7.33
N LYS A 22 9.60 -13.12 -7.90
CA LYS A 22 10.34 -13.88 -8.93
C LYS A 22 10.59 -13.00 -10.17
N PRO A 23 11.69 -13.21 -10.92
CA PRO A 23 12.01 -12.38 -12.10
C PRO A 23 10.89 -12.34 -13.15
N ASP A 24 10.20 -13.47 -13.34
CA ASP A 24 9.10 -13.73 -14.27
C ASP A 24 7.71 -13.39 -13.70
N ALA A 25 7.64 -12.86 -12.48
CA ALA A 25 6.38 -12.48 -11.86
C ALA A 25 5.68 -11.34 -12.61
N LEU A 26 4.36 -11.46 -12.72
CA LEU A 26 3.51 -10.46 -13.36
C LEU A 26 3.43 -9.18 -12.53
N THR A 27 3.25 -8.06 -13.23
CA THR A 27 2.93 -6.75 -12.65
C THR A 27 1.48 -6.43 -13.01
N PRO A 28 0.69 -5.79 -12.12
CA PRO A 28 -0.64 -5.30 -12.47
C PRO A 28 -0.57 -4.38 -13.71
N THR A 29 -1.56 -4.49 -14.60
CA THR A 29 -1.64 -3.66 -15.81
C THR A 29 -3.06 -3.13 -15.99
N GLU A 30 -3.27 -2.18 -16.90
CA GLU A 30 -4.62 -1.67 -17.19
C GLU A 30 -5.58 -2.76 -17.68
N ASN A 31 -5.07 -3.80 -18.35
CA ASN A 31 -5.86 -4.94 -18.81
C ASN A 31 -6.00 -6.06 -17.75
N LEU A 32 -5.22 -6.00 -16.68
CA LEU A 32 -5.28 -6.92 -15.53
C LEU A 32 -5.14 -6.09 -14.23
N PRO A 33 -6.16 -5.27 -13.90
CA PRO A 33 -6.09 -4.34 -12.77
C PRO A 33 -6.48 -5.00 -11.44
N LEU A 34 -7.11 -6.18 -11.48
CA LEU A 34 -7.54 -6.89 -10.27
C LEU A 34 -6.32 -7.43 -9.52
N VAL A 35 -6.21 -7.05 -8.25
CA VAL A 35 -5.14 -7.49 -7.36
C VAL A 35 -5.72 -8.06 -6.07
N ASP A 36 -5.08 -9.12 -5.59
CA ASP A 36 -5.34 -9.71 -4.28
C ASP A 36 -4.14 -9.44 -3.38
N VAL A 37 -4.37 -8.84 -2.21
CA VAL A 37 -3.29 -8.49 -1.28
C VAL A 37 -3.57 -8.96 0.13
N HIS A 38 -2.50 -9.35 0.80
CA HIS A 38 -2.42 -9.30 2.25
C HIS A 38 -1.71 -8.02 2.66
N TYR A 39 -2.26 -7.34 3.67
CA TYR A 39 -1.66 -6.14 4.25
C TYR A 39 -1.87 -6.08 5.76
N GLU A 40 -1.05 -5.23 6.36
CA GLU A 40 -1.16 -4.74 7.73
C GLU A 40 -0.92 -3.23 7.70
N GLY A 41 -1.93 -2.46 8.08
CA GLY A 41 -1.89 -1.01 8.20
C GLY A 41 -1.51 -0.61 9.63
N THR A 42 -0.45 0.20 9.76
CA THR A 42 0.03 0.72 11.04
C THR A 42 0.09 2.24 11.04
N LEU A 43 -0.21 2.85 12.19
CA LEU A 43 -0.02 4.28 12.41
C LEU A 43 1.47 4.59 12.56
N ALA A 44 2.00 5.55 11.80
CA ALA A 44 3.42 5.85 11.80
C ALA A 44 3.94 6.34 13.16
N GLU A 45 3.13 7.09 13.92
CA GLU A 45 3.52 7.68 15.20
C GLU A 45 3.57 6.66 16.34
N THR A 46 2.57 5.78 16.41
CA THR A 46 2.40 4.85 17.53
C THR A 46 2.86 3.43 17.19
N GLY A 47 2.94 3.09 15.90
CA GLY A 47 3.11 1.72 15.41
C GLY A 47 1.86 0.85 15.60
N GLY A 48 0.75 1.41 16.08
CA GLY A 48 -0.48 0.66 16.31
C GLY A 48 -1.08 0.16 15.00
N VAL A 49 -1.41 -1.14 14.93
CA VAL A 49 -2.15 -1.73 13.82
C VAL A 49 -3.59 -1.23 13.88
N PHE A 50 -4.07 -0.63 12.79
CA PHE A 50 -5.47 -0.18 12.68
C PHE A 50 -6.30 -1.12 11.81
N ASP A 51 -5.67 -1.88 10.92
CA ASP A 51 -6.35 -2.78 10.00
C ASP A 51 -5.37 -3.85 9.49
N THR A 52 -5.79 -5.11 9.41
CA THR A 52 -4.94 -6.20 8.95
C THR A 52 -5.76 -7.37 8.42
N THR A 53 -5.27 -7.96 7.33
CA THR A 53 -5.87 -9.17 6.72
C THR A 53 -5.33 -10.46 7.34
N HIS A 54 -4.27 -10.39 8.14
CA HIS A 54 -3.59 -11.56 8.67
C HIS A 54 -4.36 -12.24 9.80
N GLU A 55 -5.15 -11.50 10.58
CA GLU A 55 -5.94 -12.05 11.69
C GLU A 55 -7.06 -12.96 11.19
N ASP A 56 -7.75 -12.53 10.13
CA ASP A 56 -8.91 -13.25 9.58
C ASP A 56 -8.54 -14.26 8.48
N ASN A 57 -7.26 -14.34 8.10
CA ASN A 57 -6.77 -15.11 6.94
C ASN A 57 -7.56 -14.80 5.65
N THR A 58 -8.03 -13.56 5.51
CA THR A 58 -8.73 -13.08 4.32
C THR A 58 -7.76 -12.40 3.36
N VAL A 59 -8.16 -12.27 2.11
CA VAL A 59 -7.46 -11.42 1.13
C VAL A 59 -8.33 -10.21 0.83
N PHE A 60 -7.70 -9.07 0.62
CA PHE A 60 -8.39 -7.88 0.13
C PHE A 60 -8.22 -7.78 -1.38
N SER A 61 -9.34 -7.85 -2.11
CA SER A 61 -9.38 -7.84 -3.57
C SER A 61 -9.99 -6.55 -4.09
N PHE A 62 -9.32 -5.87 -5.01
CA PHE A 62 -9.81 -4.62 -5.60
C PHE A 62 -9.19 -4.35 -6.97
N GLU A 63 -9.80 -3.42 -7.72
CA GLU A 63 -9.27 -2.95 -9.00
C GLU A 63 -8.32 -1.76 -8.81
N LEU A 64 -7.07 -1.94 -9.22
CA LEU A 64 -6.02 -0.94 -9.11
C LEU A 64 -6.18 0.21 -10.11
N GLY A 65 -5.96 1.44 -9.66
CA GLY A 65 -6.00 2.64 -10.49
C GLY A 65 -7.41 3.20 -10.73
N LYS A 66 -8.41 2.71 -9.98
CA LYS A 66 -9.79 3.21 -10.03
C LYS A 66 -10.12 4.21 -8.92
N GLY A 67 -9.19 4.50 -8.02
CA GLY A 67 -9.44 5.37 -6.85
C GLY A 67 -10.40 4.76 -5.83
N THR A 68 -10.52 3.43 -5.81
CA THR A 68 -11.32 2.65 -4.84
C THR A 68 -10.58 2.43 -3.52
N VAL A 69 -9.27 2.69 -3.52
CA VAL A 69 -8.37 2.65 -2.36
C VAL A 69 -7.64 3.98 -2.22
N ILE A 70 -6.88 4.15 -1.13
CA ILE A 70 -6.05 5.34 -0.95
C ILE A 70 -5.04 5.52 -2.10
N LYS A 71 -4.72 6.77 -2.44
CA LYS A 71 -3.84 7.10 -3.58
C LYS A 71 -2.48 6.42 -3.47
N ALA A 72 -1.94 6.30 -2.25
CA ALA A 72 -0.67 5.64 -1.99
C ALA A 72 -0.66 4.19 -2.48
N TRP A 73 -1.76 3.46 -2.32
CA TRP A 73 -1.89 2.09 -2.81
C TRP A 73 -1.95 2.04 -4.33
N ASP A 74 -2.76 2.90 -4.94
CA ASP A 74 -2.85 3.03 -6.40
C ASP A 74 -1.50 3.35 -7.06
N ILE A 75 -0.63 4.08 -6.37
CA ILE A 75 0.73 4.39 -6.84
C ILE A 75 1.68 3.21 -6.57
N ALA A 76 1.73 2.72 -5.34
CA ALA A 76 2.72 1.74 -4.93
C ALA A 76 2.51 0.38 -5.58
N LEU A 77 1.29 -0.16 -5.60
CA LEU A 77 1.03 -1.51 -6.09
C LEU A 77 1.22 -1.62 -7.60
N LYS A 78 1.10 -0.52 -8.36
CA LYS A 78 1.43 -0.50 -9.80
C LYS A 78 2.90 -0.79 -10.07
N THR A 79 3.76 -0.57 -9.07
CA THR A 79 5.20 -0.85 -9.16
C THR A 79 5.57 -2.22 -8.60
N MET A 80 4.61 -2.97 -8.07
CA MET A 80 4.85 -4.26 -7.41
C MET A 80 4.62 -5.42 -8.37
N LYS A 81 5.33 -6.51 -8.11
CA LYS A 81 5.10 -7.79 -8.79
C LYS A 81 4.40 -8.80 -7.90
N VAL A 82 3.70 -9.75 -8.51
CA VAL A 82 3.06 -10.86 -7.79
C VAL A 82 4.07 -11.59 -6.91
N GLY A 83 3.79 -11.67 -5.60
CA GLY A 83 4.66 -12.29 -4.60
C GLY A 83 5.73 -11.37 -3.99
N GLU A 84 5.79 -10.09 -4.40
CA GLU A 84 6.59 -9.06 -3.74
C GLU A 84 6.00 -8.70 -2.38
N VAL A 85 6.85 -8.45 -1.39
CA VAL A 85 6.44 -7.84 -0.11
C VAL A 85 7.18 -6.52 0.03
N ALA A 86 6.45 -5.44 0.29
CA ALA A 86 7.01 -4.11 0.44
C ALA A 86 6.37 -3.38 1.63
N LYS A 87 7.15 -2.51 2.27
CA LYS A 87 6.65 -1.50 3.20
C LYS A 87 6.37 -0.23 2.42
N ILE A 88 5.15 0.29 2.55
CA ILE A 88 4.73 1.56 1.94
C ILE A 88 4.53 2.56 3.08
N THR A 89 5.27 3.65 3.04
CA THR A 89 5.08 4.79 3.95
C THR A 89 4.47 5.91 3.14
N CYS A 90 3.32 6.41 3.56
CA CYS A 90 2.59 7.43 2.85
C CYS A 90 2.26 8.61 3.75
N LYS A 91 2.35 9.82 3.19
CA LYS A 91 1.85 11.04 3.83
C LYS A 91 0.31 11.07 3.77
N PRO A 92 -0.36 11.79 4.68
CA PRO A 92 -1.82 11.82 4.74
C PRO A 92 -2.48 12.27 3.44
N GLU A 93 -1.89 13.16 2.64
CA GLU A 93 -2.47 13.63 1.37
C GLU A 93 -2.62 12.50 0.33
N TYR A 94 -1.84 11.44 0.50
CA TYR A 94 -1.90 10.21 -0.30
C TYR A 94 -2.67 9.08 0.41
N ALA A 95 -3.14 9.30 1.63
CA ALA A 95 -3.92 8.37 2.44
C ALA A 95 -5.32 8.95 2.73
N TYR A 96 -5.58 9.33 3.99
CA TYR A 96 -6.90 9.78 4.48
C TYR A 96 -7.00 11.30 4.68
N GLY A 97 -5.89 12.02 4.49
CA GLY A 97 -5.80 13.48 4.64
C GLY A 97 -6.21 14.00 6.01
N ALA A 98 -6.53 15.29 6.06
CA ALA A 98 -7.03 15.96 7.27
C ALA A 98 -8.41 15.46 7.74
N ALA A 99 -9.10 14.63 6.96
CA ALA A 99 -10.36 14.03 7.38
C ALA A 99 -10.13 12.81 8.30
N GLY A 100 -8.98 12.13 8.16
CA GLY A 100 -8.73 10.84 8.78
C GLY A 100 -9.77 9.78 8.35
N SER A 101 -9.91 8.74 9.16
CA SER A 101 -10.95 7.72 9.06
C SER A 101 -11.32 7.26 10.47
N PRO A 102 -12.14 8.04 11.19
CA PRO A 102 -12.49 7.74 12.57
C PRO A 102 -13.28 6.43 12.68
N PRO A 103 -13.10 5.65 13.77
CA PRO A 103 -12.30 5.98 14.96
C PRO A 103 -10.80 5.63 14.86
N ASP A 104 -10.39 4.85 13.86
CA ASP A 104 -9.08 4.17 13.88
C ASP A 104 -7.94 5.01 13.29
N ILE A 105 -8.26 5.95 12.39
CA ILE A 105 -7.27 6.82 11.74
C ILE A 105 -7.55 8.27 12.12
N PRO A 106 -6.66 8.92 12.90
CA PRO A 106 -6.84 10.31 13.30
C PRO A 106 -6.75 11.25 12.10
N ALA A 107 -7.38 12.42 12.23
CA ALA A 107 -7.13 13.56 11.35
C ALA A 107 -5.73 14.14 11.63
N GLU A 108 -5.04 14.58 10.59
CA GLU A 108 -3.83 15.42 10.71
C GLU A 108 -4.19 16.90 10.93
#